data_AF-A0A1C6MHZ9-F1
#
_entry.id   AF-A0A1C6MHZ9-F1
#
_cell.length_a   1.000
_cell.length_b   1.000
_cell.length_c   1.000
_cell.angle_alpha   90.00
_cell.angle_beta   90.00
_cell.angle_gamma   90.00
#
_symmetry.space_group_name_H-M   'P 1'
#
loop_
_entity.id
_entity.type
_entity.pdbx_description
1 polymer ?
#
loop_
_entity_poly.entity_id
_entity_poly.type
_entity_poly.pdbx_seq_one_letter_code
_entity_poly.pdbx_strand_id
1 'polypeptide(L)'
;MKTKQTKSKQKHIKTTKHMNRWRRDFATELPAIPQGAFVPASDCTSDDGSHRSKTSLVLRGDFDASRFDISTPDLPGKIEVGWDLVGRAVTLVFRVQRGADMLCWYANPADPHIWEALDIWGAEGRLTLSFRLPDGGPEALFGTSYELHQKLQEIRFPSAFPKEARATLTAAYLENVCPAIVSGEIKRKTRSIVPEYPRLRNVQACIVQTEETGGVVVNMVDEKPGESFLDAVLRRGVELAVPAGTRH
;
A
#
# COMPACT_ATOMS: atom_id res chain seq x y z
N MET A 1 -40.80 24.90 62.20
CA MET A 1 -40.06 25.80 61.30
C MET A 1 -39.42 24.96 60.20
N LYS A 2 -39.55 25.40 58.93
CA LYS A 2 -39.32 24.60 57.72
C LYS A 2 -37.84 24.51 57.35
N THR A 3 -37.41 23.29 57.03
CA THR A 3 -36.12 22.88 56.46
C THR A 3 -35.88 23.47 55.07
N LYS A 4 -34.64 23.90 54.77
CA LYS A 4 -34.16 24.17 53.40
C LYS A 4 -32.86 23.41 53.14
N GLN A 5 -32.98 22.29 52.44
CA GLN A 5 -31.87 21.63 51.74
C GLN A 5 -31.61 22.36 50.41
N THR A 6 -30.39 22.83 50.22
CA THR A 6 -29.88 23.35 48.94
C THR A 6 -29.45 22.19 48.04
N LYS A 7 -30.19 21.98 46.94
CA LYS A 7 -29.83 21.03 45.87
C LYS A 7 -28.75 21.63 44.96
N SER A 8 -27.57 21.03 44.94
CA SER A 8 -26.55 21.25 43.91
C SER A 8 -27.02 20.62 42.59
N LYS A 9 -27.16 21.45 41.54
CA LYS A 9 -27.45 21.00 40.17
C LYS A 9 -26.12 20.85 39.42
N GLN A 10 -25.63 19.62 39.26
CA GLN A 10 -24.61 19.30 38.26
C GLN A 10 -25.21 19.48 36.86
N LYS A 11 -24.72 20.49 36.12
CA LYS A 11 -24.98 20.64 34.69
C LYS A 11 -24.15 19.61 33.93
N HIS A 12 -24.81 18.54 33.46
CA HIS A 12 -24.27 17.71 32.40
C HIS A 12 -24.11 18.54 31.12
N ILE A 13 -22.86 18.86 30.76
CA ILE A 13 -22.52 19.36 29.44
C ILE A 13 -22.58 18.14 28.50
N LYS A 14 -23.62 18.09 27.67
CA LYS A 14 -23.74 17.13 26.56
C LYS A 14 -22.78 17.55 25.43
N THR A 15 -21.53 17.13 25.49
CA THR A 15 -20.60 17.14 24.35
C THR A 15 -20.63 15.79 23.65
N THR A 16 -21.68 15.56 22.85
CA THR A 16 -21.74 14.46 21.88
C THR A 16 -22.54 14.95 20.68
N LYS A 17 -21.91 15.79 19.86
CA LYS A 17 -22.55 16.30 18.63
C LYS A 17 -21.62 16.49 17.42
N HIS A 18 -20.47 15.81 17.39
CA HIS A 18 -19.55 15.88 16.23
C HIS A 18 -19.06 14.54 15.65
N MET A 19 -19.67 13.39 15.99
CA MET A 19 -19.28 12.09 15.41
C MET A 19 -20.22 11.51 14.35
N ASN A 20 -21.25 12.23 13.91
CA ASN A 20 -22.23 11.70 12.94
C ASN A 20 -22.23 12.46 11.61
N ARG A 21 -21.11 12.44 10.89
CA ARG A 21 -21.05 12.88 9.49
C ARG A 21 -20.19 11.98 8.59
N TRP A 22 -20.21 10.67 8.84
CA TRP A 22 -19.64 9.66 7.93
C TRP A 22 -20.65 8.57 7.54
N ARG A 23 -21.95 8.85 7.67
CA ARG A 23 -22.99 8.05 6.99
C ARG A 23 -23.21 8.61 5.58
N ARG A 24 -22.37 8.18 4.65
CA ARG A 24 -22.70 8.17 3.21
C ARG A 24 -22.45 6.75 2.74
N ASP A 25 -23.55 6.06 2.45
CA ASP A 25 -23.68 5.01 1.44
C ASP A 25 -22.47 4.08 1.33
N PHE A 26 -22.27 3.25 2.36
CA PHE A 26 -21.39 2.10 2.24
C PHE A 26 -22.05 1.10 1.30
N ALA A 27 -21.57 1.02 0.07
CA ALA A 27 -21.55 -0.26 -0.62
C ALA A 27 -20.91 -1.27 0.35
N THR A 28 -21.51 -2.45 0.47
CA THR A 28 -21.17 -3.53 1.41
C THR A 28 -19.74 -4.08 1.28
N GLU A 29 -18.93 -3.51 0.40
CA GLU A 29 -17.55 -3.90 0.11
C GLU A 29 -16.69 -2.63 0.05
N LEU A 30 -15.63 -2.56 0.86
CA LEU A 30 -14.58 -1.56 0.63
C LEU A 30 -13.92 -1.84 -0.73
N PRO A 31 -13.37 -0.83 -1.41
CA PRO A 31 -12.55 -1.09 -2.58
C PRO A 31 -11.41 -2.03 -2.18
N ALA A 32 -11.26 -3.12 -2.92
CA ALA A 32 -10.13 -4.02 -2.76
C ALA A 32 -8.83 -3.20 -2.77
N ILE A 33 -7.90 -3.49 -1.85
CA ILE A 33 -6.59 -2.86 -1.90
C ILE A 33 -5.97 -3.26 -3.24
N PRO A 34 -5.55 -2.28 -4.06
CA PRO A 34 -4.96 -2.62 -5.34
C PRO A 34 -3.70 -3.48 -5.13
N GLN A 35 -3.41 -4.36 -6.10
CA GLN A 35 -2.39 -5.39 -5.95
C GLN A 35 -1.12 -5.00 -6.69
N GLY A 36 0.02 -5.29 -6.08
CA GLY A 36 1.32 -5.29 -6.74
C GLY A 36 1.83 -6.71 -6.87
N ALA A 37 2.51 -7.06 -7.96
CA ALA A 37 3.12 -8.37 -8.14
C ALA A 37 4.39 -8.26 -8.98
N PHE A 38 5.36 -9.13 -8.69
CA PHE A 38 6.49 -9.33 -9.59
C PHE A 38 6.07 -10.22 -10.76
N VAL A 39 6.37 -9.78 -11.97
CA VAL A 39 6.08 -10.52 -13.19
C VAL A 39 7.31 -10.56 -14.10
N PRO A 40 7.45 -11.61 -14.92
CA PRO A 40 8.44 -11.63 -15.99
C PRO A 40 8.27 -10.42 -16.91
N ALA A 41 9.37 -9.85 -17.36
CA ALA A 41 9.35 -8.78 -18.36
C ALA A 41 8.67 -9.16 -19.67
N SER A 42 8.65 -10.45 -20.03
CA SER A 42 7.94 -10.99 -21.20
C SER A 42 6.43 -10.76 -21.13
N ASP A 43 5.89 -10.61 -19.93
CA ASP A 43 4.46 -10.51 -19.66
C ASP A 43 4.00 -9.05 -19.65
N CYS A 44 4.93 -8.11 -19.88
CA CYS A 44 4.68 -6.69 -19.99
C CYS A 44 4.80 -6.26 -21.46
N THR A 45 3.73 -5.73 -22.04
CA THR A 45 3.71 -5.27 -23.44
C THR A 45 3.73 -3.75 -23.49
N SER A 46 4.77 -3.15 -24.07
CA SER A 46 4.71 -1.73 -24.48
C SER A 46 3.93 -1.61 -25.80
N ASP A 47 3.08 -0.60 -25.92
CA ASP A 47 2.20 -0.34 -27.07
C ASP A 47 2.91 -0.24 -28.43
N ASP A 48 4.21 0.02 -28.43
CA ASP A 48 5.01 0.22 -29.64
C ASP A 48 5.84 -1.02 -30.04
N GLY A 49 5.81 -2.09 -29.23
CA GLY A 49 6.67 -3.27 -29.41
C GLY A 49 8.19 -2.96 -29.38
N SER A 50 8.57 -1.72 -29.06
CA SER A 50 9.93 -1.18 -29.19
C SER A 50 10.71 -1.20 -27.87
N HIS A 51 9.99 -1.32 -26.75
CA HIS A 51 10.57 -1.32 -25.41
C HIS A 51 10.32 -2.65 -24.69
N ARG A 52 11.09 -3.68 -25.06
CA ARG A 52 11.31 -4.81 -24.14
C ARG A 52 11.98 -4.26 -22.88
N SER A 53 11.45 -4.61 -21.71
CA SER A 53 12.19 -4.33 -20.48
C SER A 53 13.58 -4.93 -20.59
N LYS A 54 14.60 -4.15 -20.22
CA LYS A 54 15.98 -4.64 -20.14
C LYS A 54 16.24 -5.42 -18.85
N THR A 55 15.22 -5.52 -17.98
CA THR A 55 15.24 -6.32 -16.77
C THR A 55 14.52 -7.64 -17.00
N SER A 56 14.90 -8.69 -16.29
CA SER A 56 14.16 -9.96 -16.29
C SER A 56 12.85 -9.87 -15.49
N LEU A 57 12.81 -8.97 -14.51
CA LEU A 57 11.72 -8.83 -13.54
C LEU A 57 11.13 -7.41 -13.54
N VAL A 58 9.81 -7.32 -13.44
CA VAL A 58 9.05 -6.06 -13.36
C VAL A 58 8.10 -6.11 -12.17
N LEU A 59 8.05 -5.04 -11.37
CA LEU A 59 7.03 -4.89 -10.33
C LEU A 59 5.81 -4.17 -10.91
N ARG A 60 4.76 -4.93 -11.20
CA ARG A 60 3.51 -4.43 -11.75
C ARG A 60 2.53 -4.07 -10.64
N GLY A 61 1.86 -2.94 -10.76
CA GLY A 61 0.74 -2.55 -9.90
C GLY A 61 -0.55 -2.38 -10.70
N ASP A 62 -1.66 -2.79 -10.09
CA ASP A 62 -2.98 -2.50 -10.61
C ASP A 62 -3.48 -1.21 -9.95
N PHE A 63 -3.72 -0.14 -10.71
CA PHE A 63 -4.17 1.15 -10.19
C PHE A 63 -5.33 1.71 -11.01
N ASP A 64 -6.04 2.69 -10.46
CA ASP A 64 -7.08 3.42 -11.19
C ASP A 64 -6.42 4.43 -12.13
N ALA A 65 -6.38 4.12 -13.42
CA ALA A 65 -5.76 4.99 -14.43
C ALA A 65 -6.41 6.37 -14.54
N SER A 66 -7.69 6.52 -14.16
CA SER A 66 -8.35 7.84 -14.20
C SER A 66 -7.70 8.85 -13.25
N ARG A 67 -6.85 8.38 -12.33
CA ARG A 67 -6.17 9.17 -11.30
C ARG A 67 -4.67 9.33 -11.54
N PHE A 68 -4.14 8.81 -12.65
CA PHE A 68 -2.72 8.96 -13.00
C PHE A 68 -2.59 9.30 -14.49
N ASP A 69 -2.23 10.55 -14.78
CA ASP A 69 -2.15 11.02 -16.16
C ASP A 69 -0.91 10.46 -16.87
N ILE A 70 -1.14 9.50 -17.77
CA ILE A 70 -0.10 8.97 -18.67
C ILE A 70 0.04 9.72 -19.99
N SER A 71 -0.96 10.52 -20.34
CA SER A 71 -1.17 11.08 -21.67
C SER A 71 -0.25 12.28 -21.97
N THR A 72 0.49 12.76 -20.98
CA THR A 72 1.42 13.89 -21.11
C THR A 72 2.88 13.38 -21.26
N PRO A 73 3.32 12.90 -22.45
CA PRO A 73 4.60 12.21 -22.67
C PRO A 73 5.83 12.99 -22.18
N ASP A 74 5.76 14.31 -22.09
CA ASP A 74 6.88 15.18 -21.70
C ASP A 74 7.13 15.28 -20.20
N LEU A 75 6.30 14.66 -19.35
CA LEU A 75 6.53 14.60 -17.91
C LEU A 75 7.37 13.36 -17.57
N PRO A 76 8.68 13.48 -17.27
CA PRO A 76 9.49 12.35 -16.87
C PRO A 76 8.95 11.75 -15.58
N GLY A 77 8.76 10.43 -15.56
CA GLY A 77 8.46 9.69 -14.34
C GLY A 77 9.71 9.62 -13.47
N LYS A 78 9.68 10.22 -12.28
CA LYS A 78 10.74 10.01 -11.28
C LYS A 78 10.44 8.74 -10.50
N ILE A 79 11.42 7.84 -10.42
CA ILE A 79 11.33 6.61 -9.65
C ILE A 79 12.17 6.75 -8.38
N GLU A 80 11.64 6.28 -7.26
CA GLU A 80 12.35 6.19 -5.99
C GLU A 80 12.08 4.85 -5.31
N VAL A 81 13.12 4.29 -4.69
CA VAL A 81 13.00 3.17 -3.76
C VAL A 81 13.47 3.64 -2.40
N GLY A 82 12.68 3.32 -1.37
CA GLY A 82 13.01 3.67 -0.01
C GLY A 82 12.33 2.76 0.99
N TRP A 83 12.30 3.21 2.23
CA TRP A 83 11.51 2.61 3.28
C TRP A 83 10.84 3.70 4.11
N ASP A 84 9.67 3.37 4.65
CA ASP A 84 8.88 4.24 5.51
C ASP A 84 8.47 3.48 6.78
N LEU A 85 8.02 4.22 7.79
CA LEU A 85 7.21 3.69 8.88
C LEU A 85 5.73 3.96 8.59
N VAL A 86 4.96 2.90 8.37
CA VAL A 86 3.50 2.97 8.25
C VAL A 86 2.92 2.46 9.56
N GLY A 87 2.33 3.37 10.35
CA GLY A 87 1.97 3.08 11.73
C GLY A 87 3.21 2.68 12.54
N ARG A 88 3.30 1.40 12.91
CA ARG A 88 4.45 0.80 13.61
C ARG A 88 5.27 -0.16 12.73
N ALA A 89 4.83 -0.43 11.50
CA ALA A 89 5.51 -1.34 10.61
C ALA A 89 6.57 -0.62 9.78
N VAL A 90 7.77 -1.19 9.74
CA VAL A 90 8.77 -0.85 8.71
C VAL A 90 8.25 -1.39 7.38
N THR A 91 8.32 -0.58 6.33
CA THR A 91 7.78 -0.95 5.02
C THR A 91 8.73 -0.49 3.92
N LEU A 92 9.04 -1.39 2.99
CA LEU A 92 9.69 -1.02 1.73
C LEU A 92 8.67 -0.34 0.83
N VAL A 93 9.11 0.71 0.13
CA VAL A 93 8.22 1.49 -0.73
C VAL A 93 8.92 1.82 -2.04
N PHE A 94 8.23 1.48 -3.13
CA PHE A 94 8.60 1.86 -4.48
C PHE A 94 7.66 2.96 -4.93
N ARG A 95 8.18 4.01 -5.56
CA ARG A 95 7.37 5.17 -5.97
C ARG A 95 7.65 5.51 -7.42
N VAL A 96 6.59 5.83 -8.15
CA VAL A 96 6.66 6.58 -9.41
C VAL A 96 5.89 7.87 -9.22
N GLN A 97 6.53 9.01 -9.45
CA GLN A 97 5.86 10.30 -9.52
C GLN A 97 5.96 10.88 -10.91
N ARG A 98 4.81 11.31 -11.45
CA ARG A 98 4.70 12.04 -12.71
C ARG A 98 3.86 13.28 -12.48
N GLY A 99 4.49 14.46 -12.59
CA GLY A 99 3.85 15.71 -12.21
C GLY A 99 3.37 15.68 -10.75
N ALA A 100 2.09 15.95 -10.53
CA ALA A 100 1.46 15.93 -9.20
C ALA A 100 0.85 14.58 -8.82
N ASP A 101 0.97 13.53 -9.64
CA ASP A 101 0.38 12.22 -9.38
C ASP A 101 1.46 11.20 -9.02
N MET A 102 1.16 10.32 -8.05
CA MET A 102 2.10 9.34 -7.54
C MET A 102 1.46 7.95 -7.38
N LEU A 103 2.22 6.93 -7.76
CA LEU A 103 1.92 5.52 -7.51
C LEU A 103 2.93 4.97 -6.51
N CYS A 104 2.45 4.20 -5.55
CA CYS A 104 3.25 3.62 -4.47
C CYS A 104 3.00 2.11 -4.35
N TRP A 105 4.06 1.31 -4.34
CA TRP A 105 4.00 -0.10 -4.01
C TRP A 105 4.60 -0.30 -2.62
N TYR A 106 3.79 -0.77 -1.67
CA TYR A 106 4.23 -1.09 -0.31
C TYR A 106 4.56 -2.57 -0.22
N ALA A 107 5.76 -2.90 0.24
CA ALA A 107 6.28 -4.25 0.33
C ALA A 107 6.76 -4.56 1.75
N ASN A 108 6.53 -5.80 2.17
CA ASN A 108 6.96 -6.28 3.48
C ASN A 108 8.49 -6.51 3.49
N PRO A 109 9.27 -5.84 4.34
CA PRO A 109 10.72 -6.08 4.42
C PRO A 109 11.06 -7.46 5.00
N ALA A 110 10.14 -8.16 5.68
CA ALA A 110 10.38 -9.52 6.17
C ALA A 110 10.22 -10.61 5.08
N ASP A 111 9.77 -10.23 3.89
CA ASP A 111 9.47 -11.12 2.79
C ASP A 111 10.72 -11.40 1.93
N PRO A 112 11.19 -12.65 1.85
CA PRO A 112 12.41 -12.99 1.12
C PRO A 112 12.31 -12.71 -0.38
N HIS A 113 11.12 -12.84 -0.98
CA HIS A 113 10.92 -12.63 -2.42
C HIS A 113 11.11 -11.18 -2.83
N ILE A 114 10.79 -10.23 -1.93
CA ILE A 114 11.09 -8.81 -2.14
C ILE A 114 12.60 -8.60 -2.25
N TRP A 115 13.38 -9.25 -1.38
CA TRP A 115 14.84 -9.10 -1.39
C TRP A 115 15.49 -9.81 -2.57
N GLU A 116 14.99 -10.98 -2.97
CA GLU A 116 15.41 -11.65 -4.19
C GLU A 116 15.22 -10.75 -5.42
N ALA A 117 14.07 -10.08 -5.52
CA ALA A 117 13.80 -9.12 -6.59
C ALA A 117 14.77 -7.91 -6.55
N LEU A 118 15.06 -7.38 -5.36
CA LEU A 118 16.02 -6.28 -5.20
C LEU A 118 17.45 -6.68 -5.56
N ASP A 119 17.85 -7.91 -5.24
CA ASP A 119 19.17 -8.45 -5.62
C ASP A 119 19.27 -8.64 -7.14
N ILE A 120 18.20 -9.14 -7.80
CA ILE A 120 18.13 -9.25 -9.27
C ILE A 120 18.27 -7.88 -9.93
N TRP A 121 17.48 -6.88 -9.51
CA TRP A 121 17.58 -5.53 -10.06
C TRP A 121 18.95 -4.89 -9.79
N GLY A 122 19.55 -5.17 -8.62
CA GLY A 122 20.89 -4.72 -8.29
C GLY A 122 21.94 -5.32 -9.22
N ALA A 123 21.84 -6.61 -9.53
CA ALA A 123 22.74 -7.28 -10.47
C ALA A 123 22.54 -6.81 -11.92
N GLU A 124 21.30 -6.49 -12.30
CA GLU A 124 20.95 -5.94 -13.63
C GLU A 124 21.28 -4.44 -13.75
N GLY A 125 21.56 -3.76 -12.63
CA GLY A 125 21.80 -2.32 -12.58
C GLY A 125 20.57 -1.48 -12.92
N ARG A 126 19.38 -2.09 -12.90
CA ARG A 126 18.13 -1.46 -13.35
C ARG A 126 16.93 -2.03 -12.62
N LEU A 127 16.04 -1.13 -12.23
CA LEU A 127 14.74 -1.44 -11.67
C LEU A 127 13.65 -1.01 -12.64
N THR A 128 12.60 -1.84 -12.77
CA THR A 128 11.47 -1.57 -13.65
C THR A 128 10.15 -1.73 -12.89
N LEU A 129 9.36 -0.67 -12.91
CA LEU A 129 8.00 -0.62 -12.38
C LEU A 129 7.02 -0.52 -13.53
N SER A 130 5.84 -1.09 -13.33
CA SER A 130 4.79 -1.08 -14.32
C SER A 130 3.44 -0.84 -13.68
N PHE A 131 2.54 -0.21 -14.40
CA PHE A 131 1.13 -0.33 -14.07
C PHE A 131 0.24 -0.47 -15.29
N ARG A 132 -0.86 -1.19 -15.07
CA ARG A 132 -1.84 -1.50 -16.10
C ARG A 132 -2.97 -0.48 -16.08
N LEU A 133 -3.38 -0.02 -17.26
CA LEU A 133 -4.58 0.77 -17.42
C LEU A 133 -5.83 -0.15 -17.43
N PRO A 134 -7.02 0.35 -17.04
CA PRO A 134 -8.28 -0.35 -17.19
C PRO A 134 -8.49 -0.94 -18.58
N ASP A 135 -9.32 -1.98 -18.63
CA ASP A 135 -9.85 -2.59 -19.86
C ASP A 135 -8.80 -3.18 -20.82
N GLY A 136 -7.62 -3.54 -20.31
CA GLY A 136 -6.54 -4.11 -21.12
C GLY A 136 -5.80 -3.07 -21.97
N GLY A 137 -5.89 -1.79 -21.58
CA GLY A 137 -5.13 -0.72 -22.21
C GLY A 137 -3.61 -0.82 -22.00
N PRO A 138 -2.84 0.08 -22.66
CA PRO A 138 -1.38 0.13 -22.59
C PRO A 138 -0.81 -0.08 -21.20
N GLU A 139 0.22 -0.90 -21.08
CA GLU A 139 1.00 -0.99 -19.86
C GLU A 139 2.08 0.09 -19.84
N ALA A 140 2.08 0.93 -18.81
CA ALA A 140 3.06 2.00 -18.67
C ALA A 140 4.28 1.47 -17.90
N LEU A 141 5.42 1.37 -18.60
CA LEU A 141 6.68 0.90 -18.06
C LEU A 141 7.61 2.07 -17.66
N PHE A 142 8.09 2.04 -16.43
CA PHE A 142 9.04 3.02 -15.89
C PHE A 142 10.30 2.29 -15.44
N GLY A 143 11.45 2.65 -16.02
CA GLY A 143 12.73 2.07 -15.64
C GLY A 143 13.74 3.14 -15.22
N THR A 144 14.55 2.84 -14.22
CA THR A 144 15.67 3.67 -13.78
C THR A 144 16.89 2.82 -13.50
N SER A 145 18.08 3.41 -13.58
CA SER A 145 19.29 2.82 -13.00
C SER A 145 19.06 2.54 -11.52
N TYR A 146 19.55 1.39 -11.06
CA TYR A 146 19.33 0.94 -9.70
C TYR A 146 20.58 0.28 -9.13
N GLU A 147 20.90 0.63 -7.90
CA GLU A 147 21.91 -0.01 -7.07
C GLU A 147 21.32 -0.21 -5.68
N LEU A 148 21.52 -1.40 -5.10
CA LEU A 148 21.00 -1.71 -3.78
C LEU A 148 21.78 -0.93 -2.71
N HIS A 149 21.18 0.15 -2.22
CA HIS A 149 21.81 1.03 -1.25
C HIS A 149 21.98 0.36 0.13
N GLN A 150 23.12 0.60 0.81
CA GLN A 150 23.43 0.04 2.14
C GLN A 150 22.31 0.25 3.17
N LYS A 151 21.67 1.43 3.21
CA LYS A 151 20.56 1.73 4.12
C LYS A 151 19.33 0.85 3.93
N LEU A 152 19.08 0.36 2.70
CA LEU A 152 18.04 -0.62 2.46
C LEU A 152 18.48 -1.99 3.00
N GLN A 153 19.75 -2.36 2.86
CA GLN A 153 20.26 -3.61 3.40
C GLN A 153 20.15 -3.68 4.94
N GLU A 154 20.20 -2.56 5.64
CA GLU A 154 20.04 -2.50 7.11
C GLU A 154 18.67 -2.97 7.61
N ILE A 155 17.63 -2.88 6.78
CA ILE A 155 16.28 -3.36 7.11
C ILE A 155 16.00 -4.77 6.57
N ARG A 156 16.98 -5.40 5.92
CA ARG A 156 16.88 -6.78 5.43
C ARG A 156 16.94 -7.73 6.62
N PHE A 157 15.88 -8.52 6.79
CA PHE A 157 15.91 -9.61 7.76
C PHE A 157 16.82 -10.74 7.26
N PRO A 158 17.60 -11.39 8.15
CA PRO A 158 18.38 -12.55 7.77
C PRO A 158 17.49 -13.64 7.14
N SER A 159 17.90 -14.25 6.03
CA SER A 159 17.15 -15.33 5.37
C SER A 159 16.92 -16.55 6.27
N ALA A 160 17.77 -16.75 7.28
CA ALA A 160 17.64 -17.76 8.32
C ALA A 160 16.57 -17.45 9.39
N PHE A 161 15.79 -16.37 9.25
CA PHE A 161 14.69 -16.07 10.17
C PHE A 161 13.66 -17.23 10.18
N PRO A 162 13.24 -17.71 11.36
CA PRO A 162 12.22 -18.75 11.45
C PRO A 162 10.92 -18.35 10.73
N LYS A 163 10.26 -19.33 10.10
CA LYS A 163 9.04 -19.10 9.32
C LYS A 163 7.93 -18.49 10.17
N GLU A 164 7.81 -18.90 11.43
CA GLU A 164 6.83 -18.38 12.39
C GLU A 164 7.07 -16.90 12.71
N ALA A 165 8.34 -16.50 12.81
CA ALA A 165 8.71 -15.11 13.02
C ALA A 165 8.39 -14.25 11.80
N ARG A 166 8.62 -14.76 10.57
CA ARG A 166 8.22 -14.08 9.34
C ARG A 166 6.70 -13.91 9.24
N ALA A 167 5.93 -14.95 9.51
CA ALA A 167 4.47 -14.87 9.52
C ALA A 167 3.95 -13.79 10.50
N THR A 168 4.57 -13.69 11.69
CA THR A 168 4.23 -12.65 12.68
C THR A 168 4.53 -11.24 12.16
N LEU A 169 5.68 -11.06 11.51
CA LEU A 169 6.08 -9.78 10.91
C LEU A 169 5.18 -9.41 9.72
N THR A 170 4.82 -10.37 8.88
CA THR A 170 3.86 -10.18 7.77
C THR A 170 2.49 -9.77 8.29
N ALA A 171 1.98 -10.43 9.34
CA ALA A 171 0.72 -10.03 9.97
C ALA A 171 0.78 -8.59 10.51
N ALA A 172 1.84 -8.25 11.26
CA ALA A 172 2.03 -6.90 11.77
C ALA A 172 2.15 -5.86 10.64
N TYR A 173 2.83 -6.20 9.54
CA TYR A 173 2.90 -5.38 8.34
C TYR A 173 1.52 -5.09 7.76
N LEU A 174 0.71 -6.13 7.52
CA LEU A 174 -0.63 -6.00 6.93
C LEU A 174 -1.60 -5.25 7.86
N GLU A 175 -1.54 -5.50 9.17
CA GLU A 175 -2.34 -4.80 10.18
C GLU A 175 -2.09 -3.29 10.21
N ASN A 176 -0.90 -2.84 9.79
CA ASN A 176 -0.57 -1.41 9.73
C ASN A 176 -0.81 -0.80 8.35
N VAL A 177 -0.41 -1.49 7.28
CA VAL A 177 -0.44 -0.94 5.92
C VAL A 177 -1.86 -0.96 5.34
N CYS A 178 -2.64 -2.02 5.55
CA CYS A 178 -3.99 -2.11 4.99
C CYS A 178 -4.90 -0.97 5.48
N PRO A 179 -5.02 -0.70 6.79
CA PRO A 179 -5.82 0.44 7.26
C PRO A 179 -5.27 1.78 6.81
N ALA A 180 -3.95 1.93 6.68
CA ALA A 180 -3.34 3.19 6.22
C ALA A 180 -3.70 3.50 4.75
N ILE A 181 -3.76 2.48 3.89
CA ILE A 181 -4.20 2.62 2.50
C ILE A 181 -5.71 2.97 2.47
N VAL A 182 -6.54 2.14 3.11
CA VAL A 182 -8.01 2.28 3.08
C VAL A 182 -8.48 3.62 3.68
N SER A 183 -7.88 4.05 4.79
CA SER A 183 -8.23 5.32 5.43
C SER A 183 -7.69 6.56 4.70
N GLY A 184 -6.91 6.36 3.62
CA GLY A 184 -6.23 7.42 2.89
C GLY A 184 -5.10 8.10 3.69
N GLU A 185 -4.61 7.47 4.75
CA GLU A 185 -3.45 7.98 5.50
C GLU A 185 -2.21 8.08 4.63
N ILE A 186 -1.99 7.06 3.78
CA ILE A 186 -0.90 7.07 2.80
C ILE A 186 -0.96 8.36 1.96
N LYS A 187 -2.11 8.63 1.32
CA LYS A 187 -2.31 9.84 0.51
C LYS A 187 -2.02 11.14 1.28
N ARG A 188 -2.33 11.19 2.59
CA ARG A 188 -2.09 12.39 3.42
C ARG A 188 -0.64 12.58 3.84
N LYS A 189 0.11 11.48 4.04
CA LYS A 189 1.47 11.50 4.58
C LYS A 189 2.56 11.44 3.51
N THR A 190 2.25 10.88 2.34
CA THR A 190 3.19 10.79 1.22
C THR A 190 3.63 12.19 0.78
N ARG A 191 4.94 12.35 0.59
CA ARG A 191 5.57 13.58 0.14
C ARG A 191 6.01 13.45 -1.30
N SER A 192 6.06 14.58 -2.00
CA SER A 192 6.61 14.64 -3.34
C SER A 192 8.10 14.28 -3.33
N ILE A 193 8.51 13.48 -4.30
CA ILE A 193 9.91 13.20 -4.64
C ILE A 193 10.40 14.12 -5.77
N VAL A 194 9.52 14.90 -6.40
CA VAL A 194 9.82 15.87 -7.46
C VAL A 194 9.66 17.30 -6.93
N PRO A 195 10.74 18.07 -6.74
CA PRO A 195 10.69 19.41 -6.16
C PRO A 195 9.74 20.39 -6.88
N GLU A 196 9.62 20.27 -8.20
CA GLU A 196 8.77 21.10 -9.06
C GLU A 196 7.27 20.90 -8.79
N TYR A 197 6.89 19.75 -8.22
CA TYR A 197 5.51 19.40 -7.89
C TYR A 197 5.39 19.07 -6.39
N PRO A 198 5.56 20.06 -5.50
CA PRO A 198 5.62 19.80 -4.05
C PRO A 198 4.28 19.37 -3.45
N ARG A 199 3.17 19.58 -4.16
CA ARG A 199 1.81 19.18 -3.75
C ARG A 199 1.31 18.06 -4.64
N LEU A 200 1.10 16.90 -4.05
CA LEU A 200 0.51 15.76 -4.74
C LEU A 200 -1.01 15.94 -4.85
N ARG A 201 -1.54 15.69 -6.04
CA ARG A 201 -2.96 15.70 -6.38
C ARG A 201 -3.57 14.33 -6.15
N ASN A 202 -2.96 13.31 -6.76
CA ASN A 202 -3.35 11.92 -6.62
C ASN A 202 -2.20 11.10 -6.04
N VAL A 203 -2.53 10.25 -5.07
CA VAL A 203 -1.61 9.24 -4.55
C VAL A 203 -2.40 7.95 -4.53
N GLN A 204 -1.90 6.95 -5.23
CA GLN A 204 -2.44 5.59 -5.23
C GLN A 204 -1.42 4.65 -4.62
N ALA A 205 -1.92 3.65 -3.90
CA ALA A 205 -1.08 2.72 -3.17
C ALA A 205 -1.60 1.30 -3.35
N CYS A 206 -0.68 0.36 -3.58
CA CYS A 206 -0.95 -1.06 -3.62
C CYS A 206 -0.04 -1.79 -2.61
N ILE A 207 -0.39 -3.03 -2.29
CA ILE A 207 0.47 -3.93 -1.53
C ILE A 207 1.10 -4.93 -2.49
N VAL A 208 2.42 -5.08 -2.43
CA VAL A 208 3.14 -6.11 -3.18
C VAL A 208 2.80 -7.47 -2.58
N GLN A 209 2.19 -8.31 -3.38
CA GLN A 209 1.81 -9.67 -3.05
C GLN A 209 2.89 -10.63 -3.55
N THR A 210 3.19 -11.60 -2.70
CA THR A 210 4.11 -12.71 -2.93
C THR A 210 3.50 -13.96 -2.29
N GLU A 211 4.18 -15.09 -2.37
CA GLU A 211 3.77 -16.28 -1.62
C GLU A 211 3.76 -16.07 -0.09
N GLU A 212 4.65 -15.22 0.45
CA GLU A 212 4.76 -14.95 1.88
C GLU A 212 3.73 -13.91 2.35
N THR A 213 3.48 -12.86 1.54
CA THR A 213 2.49 -11.82 1.85
C THR A 213 1.05 -12.28 1.58
N GLY A 214 0.86 -13.19 0.63
CA GLY A 214 -0.43 -13.76 0.26
C GLY A 214 -1.37 -12.78 -0.46
N GLY A 215 -2.56 -13.27 -0.82
CA GLY A 215 -3.65 -12.44 -1.34
C GLY A 215 -4.27 -11.60 -0.24
N VAL A 216 -4.26 -10.28 -0.39
CA VAL A 216 -4.83 -9.36 0.59
C VAL A 216 -6.25 -8.95 0.17
N VAL A 217 -7.24 -9.35 0.96
CA VAL A 217 -8.64 -8.92 0.82
C VAL A 217 -9.05 -8.20 2.09
N VAL A 218 -9.65 -7.02 1.96
CA VAL A 218 -10.17 -6.25 3.10
C VAL A 218 -11.68 -6.47 3.19
N ASN A 219 -12.10 -7.30 4.13
CA ASN A 219 -13.52 -7.50 4.43
C ASN A 219 -14.00 -6.44 5.42
N MET A 220 -15.09 -5.74 5.09
CA MET A 220 -15.80 -4.90 6.05
C MET A 220 -16.50 -5.79 7.06
N VAL A 221 -16.10 -5.65 8.30
CA VAL A 221 -16.77 -6.28 9.42
C VAL A 221 -17.79 -5.28 9.94
N ASP A 222 -19.09 -5.60 9.88
CA ASP A 222 -20.12 -4.79 10.53
C ASP A 222 -19.74 -4.56 12.00
N GLU A 223 -19.41 -3.31 12.36
CA GLU A 223 -19.15 -2.89 13.72
C GLU A 223 -20.43 -3.12 14.55
N LYS A 224 -20.33 -3.89 15.64
CA LYS A 224 -21.41 -3.87 16.62
C LYS A 224 -21.42 -2.50 17.31
N PRO A 225 -22.59 -1.90 17.57
CA PRO A 225 -22.67 -0.64 18.30
C PRO A 225 -21.93 -0.73 19.65
N GLY A 226 -20.89 0.07 19.83
CA GLY A 226 -20.05 0.10 21.04
C GLY A 226 -18.77 -0.74 20.99
N GLU A 227 -18.51 -1.46 19.89
CA GLU A 227 -17.24 -2.13 19.61
C GLU A 227 -16.29 -1.14 18.90
N SER A 228 -15.03 -1.05 19.31
CA SER A 228 -14.07 -0.21 18.57
C SER A 228 -13.67 -0.92 17.27
N PHE A 229 -13.36 -0.16 16.21
CA PHE A 229 -12.84 -0.70 14.94
C PHE A 229 -11.68 -1.70 15.17
N LEU A 230 -10.78 -1.36 16.11
CA LEU A 230 -9.67 -2.23 16.50
C LEU A 230 -10.14 -3.54 17.15
N ASP A 231 -11.13 -3.49 18.04
CA ASP A 231 -11.69 -4.70 18.67
C ASP A 231 -12.45 -5.57 17.66
N ALA A 232 -13.17 -4.96 16.71
CA ALA A 232 -13.88 -5.67 15.64
C ALA A 232 -12.91 -6.41 14.70
N VAL A 233 -11.79 -5.76 14.35
CA VAL A 233 -10.69 -6.33 13.54
C VAL A 233 -9.94 -7.43 14.31
N LEU A 234 -9.60 -7.21 15.59
CA LEU A 234 -8.87 -8.18 16.42
C LEU A 234 -9.72 -9.42 16.77
N ARG A 235 -11.03 -9.26 16.99
CA ARG A 235 -11.93 -10.36 17.36
C ARG A 235 -12.26 -11.30 16.20
N ARG A 236 -12.35 -10.76 14.98
CA ARG A 236 -12.72 -11.53 13.78
C ARG A 236 -11.53 -11.88 12.89
N GLY A 237 -10.35 -11.34 13.22
CA GLY A 237 -9.19 -11.37 12.34
C GLY A 237 -9.45 -10.50 11.12
N VAL A 238 -8.38 -9.94 10.56
CA VAL A 238 -8.36 -9.86 9.10
C VAL A 238 -8.47 -11.31 8.66
N GLU A 239 -9.62 -11.73 8.13
CA GLU A 239 -9.67 -12.99 7.37
C GLU A 239 -8.82 -12.75 6.13
N LEU A 240 -7.51 -12.91 6.29
CA LEU A 240 -6.56 -13.11 5.22
C LEU A 240 -6.95 -14.46 4.62
N ALA A 241 -7.87 -14.42 3.66
CA ALA A 241 -8.06 -15.53 2.77
C ALA A 241 -6.78 -15.67 1.94
N VAL A 242 -5.77 -16.37 2.49
CA VAL A 242 -4.70 -16.93 1.69
C VAL A 242 -5.40 -17.93 0.76
N PRO A 243 -5.48 -17.67 -0.56
CA PRO A 243 -6.08 -18.64 -1.45
C PRO A 243 -5.29 -19.93 -1.29
N ALA A 244 -5.96 -21.00 -0.88
CA ALA A 244 -5.35 -22.33 -0.88
C ALA A 244 -4.79 -22.57 -2.29
N GLY A 245 -3.49 -22.82 -2.36
CA GLY A 245 -2.67 -22.64 -3.56
C GLY A 245 -3.30 -23.17 -4.86
N THR A 246 -3.16 -22.37 -5.90
CA THR A 246 -3.26 -22.87 -7.28
C THR A 246 -2.07 -23.80 -7.48
N ARG A 247 -2.31 -25.11 -7.32
CA ARG A 247 -1.39 -26.12 -7.83
C ARG A 247 -1.34 -25.95 -9.35
N HIS A 248 -0.17 -25.55 -9.86
CA HIS A 248 0.25 -25.85 -11.21
C HIS A 248 1.19 -27.05 -11.18
#